data_AF-T1CBW3-F1
#
_entry.id   AF-T1CBW3-F1
#
_cell.length_a   1.000
_cell.length_b   1.000
_cell.length_c   1.000
_cell.angle_alpha   90.00
_cell.angle_beta   90.00
_cell.angle_gamma   90.00
#
_symmetry.space_group_name_H-M   'P 1'
#
loop_
_entity.id
_entity.type
_entity.pdbx_description
1 polymer ?
#
loop_
_entity_poly.entity_id
_entity_poly.type
_entity_poly.pdbx_seq_one_letter_code
_entity_poly.pdbx_strand_id
1 'polypeptide(L)'
;NGSGFDNLDTINEISENLYNIGKEIEPMMCNTELFLDKKKNEGNLLFEGGHGALLDIDFGIYPFVTSSNTISGGVMTGSGFSIRKINNIIGVTKSYISKVGEGPFPTEIMGDTAESIRKTGGEYGTTTGRPRRIGWLDIPLLKYSIMLNDVDVLAMTMLDVIGNQKSILICESYREKFDSPVQAMIDKKIATPEYIEMPSWGEMGDSEIEEILIKGYYSLPQEMKDFITKVETLTGKEIGILSMGQRRERTIIREKWKSILK
;
A
#
# COMPACT_ATOMS: atom_id res chain seq x y z
N ASN A 1 -29.88 14.18 17.37
CA ASN A 1 -29.91 15.66 17.24
C ASN A 1 -28.55 16.17 16.77
N GLY A 2 -28.19 16.02 15.49
CA GLY A 2 -26.85 16.45 15.06
C GLY A 2 -26.46 16.25 13.60
N SER A 3 -27.39 15.92 12.69
CA SER A 3 -27.04 15.79 11.27
C SER A 3 -27.09 17.12 10.51
N GLY A 4 -27.59 18.20 11.12
CA GLY A 4 -27.68 19.52 10.48
C GLY A 4 -28.78 19.64 9.41
N PHE A 5 -29.56 18.57 9.18
CA PHE A 5 -30.63 18.51 8.18
C PHE A 5 -32.02 18.83 8.75
N ASP A 6 -32.11 19.53 9.88
CA ASP A 6 -33.40 19.89 10.49
C ASP A 6 -33.99 21.20 9.90
N ASN A 7 -33.23 21.88 9.03
CA ASN A 7 -33.61 23.13 8.39
C ASN A 7 -33.86 22.94 6.89
N LEU A 8 -35.07 23.26 6.44
CA LEU A 8 -35.47 23.20 5.03
C LEU A 8 -34.62 24.09 4.13
N ASP A 9 -34.18 25.26 4.61
CA ASP A 9 -33.35 26.17 3.81
C ASP A 9 -31.97 25.57 3.54
N THR A 10 -31.37 24.95 4.57
CA THR A 10 -30.09 24.24 4.44
C THR A 10 -30.21 23.02 3.52
N ILE A 11 -31.33 22.29 3.58
CA ILE A 11 -31.60 21.18 2.64
C ILE A 11 -31.69 21.70 1.21
N ASN A 12 -32.41 22.80 0.98
CA ASN A 12 -32.58 23.38 -0.34
C ASN A 12 -31.25 23.87 -0.91
N GLU A 13 -30.44 24.55 -0.10
CA GLU A 13 -29.10 25.01 -0.51
C GLU A 13 -28.18 23.82 -0.87
N ILE A 14 -28.15 22.77 -0.04
CA ILE A 14 -27.37 21.55 -0.34
C ILE A 14 -27.88 20.90 -1.63
N SER A 15 -29.20 20.80 -1.80
CA SER A 15 -29.81 20.21 -2.98
C SER A 15 -29.46 21.00 -4.25
N GLU A 16 -29.54 22.31 -4.21
CA GLU A 16 -29.19 23.18 -5.33
C GLU A 16 -27.71 23.09 -5.67
N ASN A 17 -26.83 23.09 -4.66
CA ASN A 17 -25.40 22.91 -4.84
C ASN A 17 -25.06 21.56 -5.46
N LEU A 18 -25.62 20.46 -4.94
CA LEU A 18 -25.39 19.11 -5.49
C LEU A 18 -25.94 18.97 -6.91
N TYR A 19 -27.07 19.61 -7.22
CA TYR A 19 -27.64 19.62 -8.57
C TYR A 19 -26.73 20.35 -9.56
N ASN A 20 -26.17 21.50 -9.16
CA ASN A 20 -25.24 22.25 -10.01
C ASN A 20 -23.93 21.48 -10.25
N ILE A 21 -23.37 20.83 -9.21
CA ILE A 21 -22.23 19.91 -9.37
C ILE A 21 -22.60 18.74 -10.30
N GLY A 22 -23.81 18.19 -10.17
CA GLY A 22 -24.31 17.12 -11.03
C GLY A 22 -24.28 17.49 -12.51
N LYS A 23 -24.63 18.73 -12.87
CA LYS A 23 -24.54 19.23 -14.25
C LYS A 23 -23.10 19.31 -14.77
N GLU A 24 -22.14 19.61 -13.90
CA GLU A 24 -20.72 19.63 -14.29
C GLU A 24 -20.17 18.22 -14.54
N ILE A 25 -20.69 17.22 -13.81
CA ILE A 25 -20.27 15.81 -13.93
C ILE A 25 -21.03 15.06 -15.03
N GLU A 26 -22.27 15.45 -15.35
CA GLU A 26 -23.14 14.80 -16.33
C GLU A 26 -22.44 14.51 -17.68
N PRO A 27 -21.65 15.42 -18.28
CA PRO A 27 -20.95 15.15 -19.54
C PRO A 27 -19.88 14.05 -19.44
N MET A 28 -19.44 13.69 -18.23
CA MET A 28 -18.43 12.66 -17.97
C MET A 28 -19.06 11.28 -17.73
N MET A 29 -20.39 11.20 -17.56
CA MET A 29 -21.08 9.94 -17.28
C MET A 29 -21.10 9.03 -18.51
N CYS A 30 -20.81 7.75 -18.29
CA CYS A 30 -20.98 6.71 -19.30
C CYS A 30 -21.18 5.35 -18.64
N ASN A 31 -21.64 4.36 -19.42
CA ASN A 31 -21.62 2.96 -19.03
C ASN A 31 -20.17 2.47 -19.03
N THR A 32 -19.52 2.53 -17.87
CA THR A 32 -18.08 2.28 -17.71
C THR A 32 -17.69 0.85 -18.06
N GLU A 33 -18.57 -0.13 -17.82
CA GLU A 33 -18.37 -1.52 -18.18
C GLU A 33 -18.32 -1.73 -19.71
N LEU A 34 -19.20 -1.05 -20.45
CA LEU A 34 -19.18 -1.08 -21.92
C LEU A 34 -17.98 -0.34 -22.49
N PHE A 35 -17.58 0.77 -21.85
CA PHE A 35 -16.39 1.51 -22.21
C PHE A 35 -15.13 0.64 -22.03
N LEU A 36 -14.96 0.00 -20.88
CA LEU A 36 -13.83 -0.89 -20.59
C LEU A 36 -13.80 -2.10 -21.52
N ASP A 37 -14.95 -2.72 -21.83
CA ASP A 37 -14.97 -3.87 -22.74
C ASP A 37 -14.57 -3.51 -24.18
N LYS A 38 -14.85 -2.28 -24.64
CA LYS A 38 -14.34 -1.76 -25.92
C LYS A 38 -12.84 -1.48 -25.84
N LYS A 39 -12.40 -0.79 -24.79
CA LYS A 39 -11.01 -0.32 -24.64
C LYS A 39 -9.99 -1.42 -24.39
N LYS A 40 -10.41 -2.57 -23.87
CA LYS A 40 -9.51 -3.71 -23.58
C LYS A 40 -8.65 -4.18 -24.77
N ASN A 41 -9.08 -3.90 -26.01
CA ASN A 41 -8.36 -4.29 -27.23
C ASN A 41 -7.58 -3.13 -27.86
N GLU A 42 -7.72 -1.91 -27.35
CA GLU A 42 -7.11 -0.69 -27.91
C GLU A 42 -5.81 -0.30 -27.19
N GLY A 43 -5.50 -0.93 -26.06
CA GLY A 43 -4.31 -0.68 -25.27
C GLY A 43 -4.43 -1.27 -23.87
N ASN A 44 -3.59 -0.79 -22.95
CA ASN A 44 -3.57 -1.27 -21.58
C ASN A 44 -4.61 -0.57 -20.71
N LEU A 45 -5.23 -1.36 -19.83
CA LEU A 45 -6.09 -0.86 -18.78
C LEU A 45 -5.35 -1.00 -17.44
N LEU A 46 -5.29 0.09 -16.68
CA LEU A 46 -4.76 0.09 -15.33
C LEU A 46 -5.92 0.32 -14.35
N PHE A 47 -6.07 -0.60 -13.40
CA PHE A 47 -7.01 -0.47 -12.30
C PHE A 47 -6.24 -0.04 -11.05
N GLU A 48 -6.57 1.15 -10.54
CA GLU A 48 -5.96 1.69 -9.33
C GLU A 48 -6.78 1.29 -8.10
N GLY A 49 -6.15 0.55 -7.19
CA GLY A 49 -6.77 0.16 -5.92
C GLY A 49 -6.78 1.31 -4.92
N GLY A 50 -7.90 1.49 -4.22
CA GLY A 50 -7.98 2.39 -3.06
C GLY A 50 -7.70 1.65 -1.75
N HIS A 51 -7.04 2.32 -0.81
CA HIS A 51 -6.65 1.77 0.51
C HIS A 51 -5.69 0.57 0.40
N GLY A 52 -5.75 -0.39 1.33
CA GLY A 52 -4.89 -1.57 1.35
C GLY A 52 -5.64 -2.81 1.82
N ALA A 53 -5.10 -3.99 1.52
CA ALA A 53 -5.77 -5.29 1.72
C ALA A 53 -6.23 -5.54 3.16
N LEU A 54 -5.47 -5.08 4.16
CA LEU A 54 -5.84 -5.26 5.58
C LEU A 54 -6.97 -4.34 6.06
N LEU A 55 -7.42 -3.41 5.20
CA LEU A 55 -8.58 -2.55 5.41
C LEU A 55 -9.80 -3.03 4.62
N ASP A 56 -9.73 -4.18 3.96
CA ASP A 56 -10.87 -4.77 3.26
C ASP A 56 -12.01 -5.07 4.25
N ILE A 57 -13.26 -4.81 3.84
CA ILE A 57 -14.43 -4.99 4.72
C ILE A 57 -14.63 -6.43 5.19
N ASP A 58 -14.28 -7.42 4.34
CA ASP A 58 -14.51 -8.84 4.61
C ASP A 58 -13.24 -9.53 5.11
N PHE A 59 -12.10 -9.16 4.53
CA PHE A 59 -10.81 -9.85 4.74
C PHE A 59 -9.78 -9.03 5.51
N GLY A 60 -10.13 -7.81 5.91
CA GLY A 60 -9.31 -6.96 6.74
C GLY A 60 -9.51 -7.23 8.23
N ILE A 61 -8.87 -6.39 9.06
CA ILE A 61 -8.91 -6.50 10.52
C ILE A 61 -10.19 -5.84 11.06
N TYR A 62 -11.35 -6.45 10.83
CA TYR A 62 -12.65 -5.94 11.28
C TYR A 62 -12.68 -5.74 12.81
N PRO A 63 -13.28 -4.65 13.34
CA PRO A 63 -14.00 -3.57 12.66
C PRO A 63 -13.12 -2.38 12.21
N PHE A 64 -11.79 -2.52 12.24
CA PHE A 64 -10.83 -1.45 11.90
C PHE A 64 -10.52 -1.42 10.40
N VAL A 65 -11.58 -1.44 9.58
CA VAL A 65 -11.54 -1.58 8.13
C VAL A 65 -12.31 -0.44 7.46
N THR A 66 -12.18 -0.32 6.13
CA THR A 66 -13.09 0.54 5.35
C THR A 66 -14.38 -0.20 5.01
N SER A 67 -15.37 0.50 4.49
CA SER A 67 -16.69 -0.04 4.14
C SER A 67 -16.78 -0.60 2.72
N SER A 68 -15.65 -0.97 2.11
CA SER A 68 -15.58 -1.48 0.74
C SER A 68 -14.53 -2.58 0.61
N ASN A 69 -14.59 -3.35 -0.47
CA ASN A 69 -13.51 -4.27 -0.80
C ASN A 69 -12.32 -3.50 -1.39
N THR A 70 -11.12 -3.80 -0.89
CA THR A 70 -9.85 -3.14 -1.26
C THR A 70 -8.87 -4.10 -1.93
N ILE A 71 -9.27 -5.37 -2.07
CA ILE A 71 -8.50 -6.41 -2.74
C ILE A 71 -8.74 -6.43 -4.26
N SER A 72 -7.90 -7.14 -5.00
CA SER A 72 -7.93 -7.25 -6.46
C SER A 72 -9.28 -7.75 -7.01
N GLY A 73 -10.00 -8.58 -6.24
CA GLY A 73 -11.37 -8.99 -6.56
C GLY A 73 -12.36 -7.83 -6.72
N GLY A 74 -12.11 -6.70 -6.03
CA GLY A 74 -12.90 -5.47 -6.14
C GLY A 74 -12.91 -4.85 -7.53
N VAL A 75 -11.93 -5.18 -8.39
CA VAL A 75 -11.95 -4.75 -9.80
C VAL A 75 -13.20 -5.26 -10.51
N MET A 76 -13.60 -6.51 -10.27
CA MET A 76 -14.74 -7.09 -10.96
C MET A 76 -16.06 -6.46 -10.51
N THR A 77 -16.26 -6.34 -9.20
CA THR A 77 -17.50 -5.78 -8.65
C THR A 77 -17.59 -4.27 -8.84
N GLY A 78 -16.45 -3.56 -8.82
CA GLY A 78 -16.39 -2.10 -8.94
C GLY A 78 -16.38 -1.57 -10.38
N SER A 79 -15.97 -2.38 -11.37
CA SER A 79 -15.87 -1.93 -12.77
C SER A 79 -16.63 -2.77 -13.79
N GLY A 80 -17.12 -3.96 -13.40
CA GLY A 80 -17.67 -4.95 -14.34
C GLY A 80 -16.63 -5.66 -15.20
N PHE A 81 -15.33 -5.35 -15.04
CA PHE A 81 -14.26 -6.01 -15.79
C PHE A 81 -13.99 -7.43 -15.27
N SER A 82 -13.87 -8.40 -16.17
CA SER A 82 -13.70 -9.79 -15.76
C SER A 82 -12.31 -10.02 -15.16
N ILE A 83 -12.26 -10.58 -13.94
CA ILE A 83 -11.02 -10.98 -13.27
C ILE A 83 -10.17 -11.94 -14.13
N ARG A 84 -10.80 -12.77 -14.96
CA ARG A 84 -10.12 -13.69 -15.89
C ARG A 84 -9.34 -12.99 -17.01
N LYS A 85 -9.55 -11.69 -17.20
CA LYS A 85 -8.86 -10.86 -18.20
C LYS A 85 -7.76 -9.99 -17.57
N ILE A 86 -7.55 -10.05 -16.26
CA ILE A 86 -6.43 -9.35 -15.62
C ILE A 86 -5.15 -10.10 -15.93
N ASN A 87 -4.16 -9.39 -16.46
CA ASN A 87 -2.88 -9.99 -16.84
C ASN A 87 -1.89 -10.05 -15.68
N ASN A 88 -1.83 -9.01 -14.86
CA ASN A 88 -0.90 -8.93 -13.76
C ASN A 88 -1.49 -8.13 -12.58
N ILE A 89 -1.10 -8.49 -11.37
CA ILE A 89 -1.44 -7.82 -10.11
C ILE A 89 -0.15 -7.36 -9.43
N ILE A 90 0.01 -6.04 -9.31
CA ILE A 90 1.14 -5.41 -8.63
C ILE A 90 0.76 -5.13 -7.18
N GLY A 91 1.42 -5.81 -6.24
CA GLY A 91 1.27 -5.54 -4.82
C GLY A 91 2.16 -4.38 -4.38
N VAL A 92 1.58 -3.22 -4.06
CA VAL A 92 2.35 -2.09 -3.54
C VAL A 92 2.53 -2.23 -2.03
N THR A 93 3.78 -2.25 -1.58
CA THR A 93 4.13 -2.30 -0.16
C THR A 93 5.16 -1.24 0.17
N LYS A 94 5.07 -0.68 1.37
CA LYS A 94 6.18 0.09 1.95
C LYS A 94 7.22 -0.87 2.51
N SER A 95 8.45 -0.40 2.66
CA SER A 95 9.54 -1.10 3.34
C SER A 95 9.36 -1.19 4.87
N TYR A 96 8.32 -0.55 5.41
CA TYR A 96 7.84 -0.59 6.79
C TYR A 96 6.30 -0.49 6.79
N ILE A 97 5.65 -0.65 7.95
CA ILE A 97 4.19 -0.56 8.05
C ILE A 97 3.79 0.80 8.65
N SER A 98 2.76 1.42 8.09
CA SER A 98 2.14 2.64 8.61
C SER A 98 0.63 2.43 8.75
N LYS A 99 0.03 2.87 9.85
CA LYS A 99 -1.42 2.74 10.09
C LYS A 99 -2.03 4.07 10.51
N VAL A 100 -3.19 4.41 9.93
CA VAL A 100 -4.06 5.48 10.41
C VAL A 100 -5.16 4.86 11.26
N GLY A 101 -5.47 5.49 12.40
CA GLY A 101 -6.56 5.06 13.27
C GLY A 101 -6.18 3.92 14.23
N GLU A 102 -7.21 3.34 14.83
CA GLU A 102 -7.11 2.37 15.91
C GLU A 102 -6.93 0.93 15.41
N GLY A 103 -6.96 -0.03 16.32
CA GLY A 103 -6.88 -1.46 16.06
C GLY A 103 -5.48 -2.06 16.21
N PRO A 104 -5.36 -3.38 16.19
CA PRO A 104 -4.12 -4.08 16.49
C PRO A 104 -3.04 -3.77 15.44
N PHE A 105 -1.79 -3.78 15.90
CA PHE A 105 -0.60 -3.50 15.11
C PHE A 105 0.61 -4.19 15.77
N PRO A 106 0.87 -5.48 15.47
CA PRO A 106 1.87 -6.27 16.20
C PRO A 106 3.29 -5.70 16.14
N THR A 107 3.66 -5.13 14.99
CA THR A 107 5.01 -4.57 14.77
C THR A 107 5.11 -3.09 15.08
N GLU A 108 4.10 -2.50 15.74
CA GLU A 108 4.13 -1.08 16.10
C GLU A 108 5.35 -0.76 16.98
N ILE A 109 5.99 0.36 16.66
CA ILE A 109 7.09 0.92 17.42
C ILE A 109 6.78 2.33 17.90
N MET A 110 7.40 2.69 19.01
CA MET A 110 7.30 4.01 19.64
C MET A 110 8.70 4.60 19.84
N GLY A 111 8.76 5.89 20.18
CA GLY A 111 10.01 6.60 20.45
C GLY A 111 10.72 7.11 19.19
N ASP A 112 12.02 7.38 19.32
CA ASP A 112 12.80 8.16 18.35
C ASP A 112 12.83 7.53 16.95
N THR A 113 12.91 6.19 16.85
CA THR A 113 12.88 5.50 15.55
C THR A 113 11.55 5.68 14.85
N ALA A 114 10.43 5.59 15.59
CA ALA A 114 9.11 5.79 15.03
C ALA A 114 8.92 7.23 14.54
N GLU A 115 9.41 8.23 15.30
CA GLU A 115 9.34 9.64 14.92
C GLU A 115 10.25 9.96 13.72
N SER A 116 11.45 9.37 13.67
CA SER A 116 12.38 9.48 12.53
C SER A 116 11.72 8.99 11.24
N ILE A 117 11.20 7.75 11.24
CA ILE A 117 10.51 7.18 10.07
C ILE A 117 9.29 8.03 9.71
N ARG A 118 8.51 8.46 10.71
CA ARG A 118 7.30 9.27 10.48
C ARG A 118 7.62 10.59 9.79
N LYS A 119 8.65 11.30 10.28
CA LYS A 119 9.08 12.59 9.74
C LYS A 119 9.63 12.43 8.32
N THR A 120 10.57 11.51 8.12
CA THR A 120 11.24 11.30 6.83
C THR A 120 10.29 10.75 5.77
N GLY A 121 9.39 9.84 6.16
CA GLY A 121 8.38 9.26 5.26
C GLY A 121 7.14 10.14 5.03
N GLY A 122 7.04 11.31 5.68
CA GLY A 122 5.86 12.18 5.57
C GLY A 122 4.56 11.51 6.07
N GLU A 123 4.65 10.72 7.13
CA GLU A 123 3.57 9.84 7.60
C GLU A 123 2.55 10.57 8.49
N TYR A 124 1.96 11.63 7.93
CA TYR A 124 0.90 12.43 8.53
C TYR A 124 -0.32 12.48 7.60
N GLY A 125 -1.52 12.56 8.19
CA GLY A 125 -2.75 12.74 7.41
C GLY A 125 -2.72 14.05 6.64
N THR A 126 -2.98 14.03 5.33
CA THR A 126 -2.91 15.21 4.44
C THR A 126 -3.89 16.31 4.84
N THR A 127 -5.09 15.95 5.29
CA THR A 127 -6.12 16.92 5.71
C THR A 127 -6.03 17.25 7.19
N THR A 128 -5.84 16.24 8.05
CA THR A 128 -5.96 16.40 9.50
C THR A 128 -4.63 16.65 10.21
N GLY A 129 -3.50 16.41 9.54
CA GLY A 129 -2.16 16.47 10.15
C GLY A 129 -1.88 15.36 11.17
N ARG A 130 -2.82 14.43 11.40
CA ARG A 130 -2.67 13.41 12.44
C ARG A 130 -1.50 12.47 12.13
N PRO A 131 -0.62 12.18 13.10
CA PRO A 131 0.50 11.27 12.89
C PRO A 131 0.00 9.85 12.68
N ARG A 132 0.60 9.13 11.72
CA ARG A 132 0.38 7.70 11.54
C ARG A 132 1.19 6.92 12.58
N ARG A 133 0.64 5.79 12.99
CA ARG A 133 1.36 4.76 13.76
C ARG A 133 2.36 4.10 12.82
N ILE A 134 3.56 3.79 13.32
CA ILE A 134 4.67 3.24 12.54
C ILE A 134 5.05 1.89 13.13
N GLY A 135 5.39 0.94 12.26
CA GLY A 135 5.88 -0.37 12.64
C GLY A 135 6.86 -0.91 11.62
N TRP A 136 7.65 -1.90 12.04
CA TRP A 136 8.54 -2.62 11.14
C TRP A 136 7.76 -3.42 10.10
N LEU A 137 8.43 -3.80 9.00
CA LEU A 137 7.85 -4.66 7.98
C LEU A 137 7.35 -5.97 8.58
N ASP A 138 6.12 -6.34 8.28
CA ASP A 138 5.44 -7.51 8.83
C ASP A 138 5.23 -8.55 7.73
N ILE A 139 6.05 -9.60 7.73
CA ILE A 139 6.02 -10.63 6.70
C ILE A 139 4.75 -11.49 6.79
N PRO A 140 4.29 -11.95 7.96
CA PRO A 140 3.01 -12.67 8.06
C PRO A 140 1.84 -11.92 7.42
N LEU A 141 1.71 -10.61 7.69
CA LEU A 141 0.65 -9.78 7.09
C LEU A 141 0.86 -9.51 5.59
N LEU A 142 2.12 -9.31 5.15
CA LEU A 142 2.43 -9.14 3.74
C LEU A 142 2.12 -10.42 2.95
N LYS A 143 2.46 -11.60 3.46
CA LYS A 143 2.14 -12.89 2.84
C LYS A 143 0.64 -13.14 2.76
N TYR A 144 -0.10 -12.78 3.82
CA TYR A 144 -1.56 -12.82 3.78
C TYR A 144 -2.11 -11.93 2.66
N SER A 145 -1.62 -10.70 2.54
CA SER A 145 -2.04 -9.75 1.51
C SER A 145 -1.68 -10.22 0.09
N ILE A 146 -0.49 -10.80 -0.09
CA ILE A 146 -0.05 -11.41 -1.36
C ILE A 146 -0.97 -12.54 -1.78
N MET A 147 -1.28 -13.46 -0.85
CA MET A 147 -2.13 -14.61 -1.10
C MET A 147 -3.55 -14.17 -1.50
N LEU A 148 -4.12 -13.24 -0.74
CA LEU A 148 -5.48 -12.77 -0.94
C LEU A 148 -5.69 -12.09 -2.31
N ASN A 149 -4.64 -11.47 -2.84
CA ASN A 149 -4.70 -10.71 -4.09
C ASN A 149 -4.13 -11.47 -5.29
N ASP A 150 -3.53 -12.65 -5.09
CA ASP A 150 -2.74 -13.37 -6.09
C ASP A 150 -1.67 -12.49 -6.76
N VAL A 151 -0.84 -11.82 -5.94
CA VAL A 151 0.16 -10.85 -6.43
C VAL A 151 1.21 -11.52 -7.30
N ASP A 152 1.45 -10.98 -8.50
CA ASP A 152 2.52 -11.43 -9.41
C ASP A 152 3.88 -10.85 -9.01
N VAL A 153 3.89 -9.55 -8.67
CA VAL A 153 5.11 -8.78 -8.37
C VAL A 153 4.84 -7.72 -7.32
N LEU A 154 5.83 -7.48 -6.46
CA LEU A 154 5.80 -6.40 -5.49
C LEU A 154 6.42 -5.12 -6.06
N ALA A 155 5.78 -3.99 -5.75
CA ALA A 155 6.39 -2.67 -5.82
C ALA A 155 6.72 -2.22 -4.39
N MET A 156 8.00 -2.17 -4.05
CA MET A 156 8.45 -1.74 -2.74
C MET A 156 8.81 -0.26 -2.73
N THR A 157 8.26 0.48 -1.78
CA THR A 157 8.40 1.93 -1.65
C THR A 157 9.08 2.30 -0.34
N MET A 158 9.56 3.55 -0.26
CA MET A 158 10.18 4.13 0.94
C MET A 158 11.48 3.44 1.36
N LEU A 159 12.28 2.96 0.41
CA LEU A 159 13.61 2.38 0.70
C LEU A 159 14.59 3.44 1.22
N ASP A 160 14.48 4.68 0.75
CA ASP A 160 15.22 5.85 1.24
C ASP A 160 14.92 6.17 2.72
N VAL A 161 13.70 5.89 3.17
CA VAL A 161 13.26 6.17 4.55
C VAL A 161 13.78 5.13 5.53
N ILE A 162 13.60 3.84 5.21
CA ILE A 162 13.98 2.75 6.12
C ILE A 162 15.51 2.60 6.20
N GLY A 163 16.20 2.89 5.09
CA GLY A 163 17.66 2.86 5.01
C GLY A 163 18.35 3.75 6.01
N ASN A 164 17.76 4.91 6.31
CA ASN A 164 18.33 5.90 7.22
C ASN A 164 18.27 5.49 8.72
N GLN A 165 17.68 4.36 9.06
CA GLN A 165 17.64 3.92 10.45
C GLN A 165 18.94 3.22 10.83
N LYS A 166 19.36 3.31 12.11
CA LYS A 166 20.61 2.68 12.60
C LYS A 166 20.66 1.17 12.36
N SER A 167 19.50 0.53 12.45
CA SER A 167 19.29 -0.89 12.24
C SER A 167 17.86 -1.09 11.74
N ILE A 168 17.66 -2.09 10.88
CA ILE A 168 16.38 -2.37 10.25
C ILE A 168 15.89 -3.72 10.76
N LEU A 169 14.69 -3.74 11.33
CA LEU A 169 14.05 -4.99 11.75
C LEU A 169 12.98 -5.41 10.74
N ILE A 170 12.89 -6.72 10.49
CA ILE A 170 11.81 -7.34 9.74
C ILE A 170 11.17 -8.38 10.66
N CYS A 171 9.86 -8.29 10.87
CA CYS A 171 9.12 -9.35 11.56
C CYS A 171 8.95 -10.51 10.59
N GLU A 172 9.71 -11.59 10.79
CA GLU A 172 9.69 -12.76 9.90
C GLU A 172 8.57 -13.75 10.26
N SER A 173 8.24 -13.82 11.55
CA SER A 173 7.22 -14.71 12.10
C SER A 173 6.58 -14.10 13.34
N TYR A 174 5.47 -14.71 13.74
CA TYR A 174 4.90 -14.54 15.06
C TYR A 174 5.23 -15.76 15.91
N ARG A 175 5.54 -15.53 17.19
CA ARG A 175 5.82 -16.62 18.14
C ARG A 175 4.63 -17.57 18.27
N GLU A 176 3.44 -17.00 18.33
CA GLU A 176 2.19 -17.74 18.35
C GLU A 176 1.84 -18.21 16.94
N LYS A 177 1.40 -19.47 16.84
CA LYS A 177 0.94 -20.04 15.56
C LYS A 177 -0.54 -19.76 15.39
N PHE A 178 -0.87 -19.07 14.29
CA PHE A 178 -2.24 -18.81 13.88
C PHE A 178 -2.46 -19.34 12.47
N ASP A 179 -3.64 -19.89 12.22
CA ASP A 179 -4.05 -20.25 10.85
C ASP A 179 -4.23 -19.00 9.98
N SER A 180 -4.69 -17.91 10.61
CA SER A 180 -4.81 -16.59 9.98
C SER A 180 -4.33 -15.50 10.95
N PRO A 181 -3.31 -14.70 10.58
CA PRO A 181 -2.87 -13.58 11.41
C PRO A 181 -3.95 -12.51 11.55
N VAL A 182 -4.79 -12.33 10.53
CA VAL A 182 -5.92 -11.38 10.56
C VAL A 182 -7.00 -11.86 11.54
N GLN A 183 -7.37 -13.14 11.50
CA GLN A 183 -8.37 -13.66 12.44
C GLN A 183 -7.88 -13.57 13.88
N ALA A 184 -6.59 -13.86 14.14
CA ALA A 184 -6.01 -13.69 15.46
C ALA A 184 -6.17 -12.24 15.97
N MET A 185 -5.93 -11.26 15.11
CA MET A 185 -6.10 -9.85 15.44
C MET A 185 -7.56 -9.45 15.70
N ILE A 186 -8.52 -10.00 14.94
CA ILE A 186 -9.96 -9.83 15.18
C ILE A 186 -10.35 -10.40 16.56
N ASP A 187 -9.83 -11.58 16.90
CA ASP A 187 -10.02 -12.24 18.20
C ASP A 187 -9.29 -11.53 19.35
N LYS A 188 -8.66 -10.38 19.11
CA LYS A 188 -7.84 -9.61 20.07
C LYS A 188 -6.65 -10.41 20.61
N LYS A 189 -6.16 -11.39 19.85
CA LYS A 189 -4.90 -12.09 20.12
C LYS A 189 -3.78 -11.32 19.46
N ILE A 190 -3.09 -10.50 20.24
CA ILE A 190 -1.93 -9.75 19.75
C ILE A 190 -0.74 -10.71 19.69
N ALA A 191 -0.24 -10.92 18.48
CA ALA A 191 0.94 -11.73 18.22
C ALA A 191 2.21 -11.06 18.78
N THR A 192 3.13 -11.87 19.26
CA THR A 192 4.49 -11.45 19.60
C THR A 192 5.37 -11.56 18.36
N PRO A 193 5.83 -10.45 17.77
CA PRO A 193 6.67 -10.49 16.58
C PRO A 193 8.08 -11.02 16.89
N GLU A 194 8.59 -11.86 16.00
CA GLU A 194 9.99 -12.32 15.99
C GLU A 194 10.72 -11.63 14.84
N TYR A 195 11.84 -11.00 15.17
CA TYR A 195 12.55 -10.11 14.26
C TYR A 195 13.88 -10.70 13.80
N ILE A 196 14.18 -10.45 12.53
CA ILE A 196 15.55 -10.46 12.03
C ILE A 196 16.07 -9.03 11.95
N GLU A 197 17.33 -8.87 12.29
CA GLU A 197 18.05 -7.61 12.20
C GLU A 197 18.86 -7.56 10.90
N MET A 198 18.73 -6.47 10.16
CA MET A 198 19.40 -6.24 8.88
C MET A 198 20.20 -4.93 8.95
N PRO A 199 21.38 -4.88 8.29
CA PRO A 199 22.18 -3.67 8.25
C PRO A 199 21.46 -2.55 7.48
N SER A 200 21.71 -1.33 7.95
CA SER A 200 21.33 -0.08 7.30
C SER A 200 22.21 0.21 6.08
N TRP A 201 21.66 0.93 5.10
CA TRP A 201 22.42 1.57 4.01
C TRP A 201 22.56 3.09 4.17
N GLY A 202 22.16 3.64 5.31
CA GLY A 202 22.33 5.05 5.66
C GLY A 202 21.38 6.01 4.94
N GLU A 203 21.52 7.29 5.28
CA GLU A 203 20.86 8.39 4.58
C GLU A 203 21.45 8.53 3.17
N MET A 204 20.57 8.58 2.16
CA MET A 204 20.97 8.73 0.76
C MET A 204 20.71 10.15 0.29
N GLY A 205 21.74 10.78 -0.27
CA GLY A 205 21.61 12.10 -0.88
C GLY A 205 20.95 12.05 -2.26
N ASP A 206 20.42 13.18 -2.72
CA ASP A 206 19.78 13.28 -4.03
C ASP A 206 20.71 12.86 -5.18
N SER A 207 21.99 13.27 -5.15
CA SER A 207 22.98 12.88 -6.17
C SER A 207 23.24 11.38 -6.22
N GLU A 208 23.26 10.71 -5.06
CA GLU A 208 23.47 9.27 -4.98
C GLU A 208 22.27 8.51 -5.54
N ILE A 209 21.05 8.94 -5.19
CA ILE A 209 19.82 8.38 -5.74
C ILE A 209 19.79 8.56 -7.26
N GLU A 210 20.13 9.74 -7.77
CA GLU A 210 20.20 10.01 -9.22
C GLU A 210 21.20 9.09 -9.94
N GLU A 211 22.39 8.91 -9.38
CA GLU A 211 23.40 8.00 -9.93
C GLU A 211 22.88 6.55 -10.00
N ILE A 212 22.22 6.10 -8.94
CA ILE A 212 21.62 4.76 -8.89
C ILE A 212 20.49 4.62 -9.91
N LEU A 213 19.65 5.64 -10.09
CA LEU A 213 18.55 5.60 -11.07
C LEU A 213 19.08 5.47 -12.51
N ILE A 214 20.22 6.09 -12.82
CA ILE A 214 20.89 5.97 -14.13
C ILE A 214 21.51 4.58 -14.31
N LYS A 215 22.18 4.06 -13.28
CA LYS A 215 22.93 2.78 -13.34
C LYS A 215 22.06 1.55 -13.09
N GLY A 216 20.88 1.72 -12.49
CA GLY A 216 19.89 0.68 -12.24
C GLY A 216 20.17 -0.20 -11.03
N TYR A 217 19.45 -1.33 -10.94
CA TYR A 217 19.45 -2.22 -9.77
C TYR A 217 20.83 -2.66 -9.28
N TYR A 218 21.78 -2.91 -10.19
CA TYR A 218 23.08 -3.44 -9.82
C TYR A 218 23.99 -2.42 -9.11
N SER A 219 23.69 -1.12 -9.19
CA SER A 219 24.41 -0.08 -8.44
C SER A 219 23.86 0.18 -7.04
N LEU A 220 22.81 -0.54 -6.62
CA LEU A 220 22.30 -0.40 -5.26
C LEU A 220 23.35 -0.85 -4.22
N PRO A 221 23.38 -0.21 -3.04
CA PRO A 221 24.17 -0.67 -1.90
C PRO A 221 23.91 -2.15 -1.60
N GLN A 222 24.93 -2.86 -1.11
CA GLN A 222 24.83 -4.30 -0.89
C GLN A 222 23.77 -4.62 0.17
N GLU A 223 23.74 -3.84 1.24
CA GLU A 223 22.82 -3.93 2.35
C GLU A 223 21.36 -3.79 1.88
N MET A 224 21.11 -2.88 0.93
CA MET A 224 19.78 -2.70 0.33
C MET A 224 19.38 -3.90 -0.52
N LYS A 225 20.29 -4.44 -1.34
CA LYS A 225 20.04 -5.67 -2.13
C LYS A 225 19.79 -6.87 -1.21
N ASP A 226 20.49 -6.96 -0.10
CA ASP A 226 20.33 -8.03 0.89
C ASP A 226 18.97 -7.92 1.59
N PHE A 227 18.53 -6.71 1.94
CA PHE A 227 17.19 -6.45 2.44
C PHE A 227 16.11 -6.87 1.44
N ILE A 228 16.23 -6.44 0.17
CA ILE A 228 15.29 -6.81 -0.90
C ILE A 228 15.24 -8.33 -1.05
N THR A 229 16.41 -8.98 -1.19
CA THR A 229 16.52 -10.44 -1.35
C THR A 229 15.92 -11.18 -0.16
N LYS A 230 16.11 -10.66 1.06
CA LYS A 230 15.53 -11.24 2.27
C LYS A 230 14.00 -11.18 2.24
N VAL A 231 13.41 -10.03 1.89
CA VAL A 231 11.95 -9.90 1.77
C VAL A 231 11.40 -10.80 0.67
N GLU A 232 12.06 -10.88 -0.49
CA GLU A 232 11.68 -11.80 -1.57
C GLU A 232 11.69 -13.26 -1.12
N THR A 233 12.72 -13.65 -0.36
CA THR A 233 12.85 -15.01 0.18
C THR A 233 11.73 -15.33 1.16
N LEU A 234 11.43 -14.40 2.08
CA LEU A 234 10.43 -14.59 3.13
C LEU A 234 9.00 -14.61 2.56
N THR A 235 8.72 -13.76 1.59
CA THR A 235 7.40 -13.64 0.95
C THR A 235 7.17 -14.66 -0.16
N GLY A 236 8.23 -15.13 -0.81
CA GLY A 236 8.15 -15.94 -2.03
C GLY A 236 7.71 -15.14 -3.26
N LYS A 237 7.77 -13.79 -3.21
CA LYS A 237 7.41 -12.91 -4.34
C LYS A 237 8.54 -11.96 -4.67
N GLU A 238 8.78 -11.78 -5.96
CA GLU A 238 9.81 -10.88 -6.46
C GLU A 238 9.38 -9.42 -6.27
N ILE A 239 10.34 -8.57 -5.91
CA ILE A 239 10.18 -7.13 -5.86
C ILE A 239 10.73 -6.57 -7.18
N GLY A 240 9.82 -6.34 -8.13
CA GLY A 240 10.16 -5.90 -9.49
C GLY A 240 10.31 -4.38 -9.63
N ILE A 241 9.66 -3.63 -8.74
CA ILE A 241 9.63 -2.17 -8.77
C ILE A 241 10.11 -1.65 -7.42
N LEU A 242 11.06 -0.72 -7.44
CA LEU A 242 11.71 -0.16 -6.25
C LEU A 242 11.60 1.35 -6.30
N SER A 243 11.04 1.97 -5.26
CA SER A 243 10.96 3.42 -5.11
C SER A 243 11.86 3.90 -3.96
N MET A 244 12.64 4.93 -4.26
CA MET A 244 13.61 5.58 -3.37
C MET A 244 13.28 7.08 -3.22
N GLY A 245 12.00 7.41 -3.21
CA GLY A 245 11.52 8.76 -2.97
C GLY A 245 10.13 9.04 -3.54
N GLN A 246 9.63 10.25 -3.27
CA GLN A 246 8.25 10.65 -3.58
C GLN A 246 7.98 10.92 -5.07
N ARG A 247 9.02 11.23 -5.84
CA ARG A 247 8.85 11.60 -7.25
C ARG A 247 8.83 10.36 -8.15
N ARG A 248 8.06 10.43 -9.25
CA ARG A 248 7.87 9.31 -10.19
C ARG A 248 9.20 8.78 -10.73
N GLU A 249 10.12 9.69 -11.06
CA GLU A 249 11.44 9.38 -11.59
C GLU A 249 12.35 8.65 -10.60
N ARG A 250 12.05 8.67 -9.29
CA ARG A 250 12.79 7.93 -8.25
C ARG A 250 12.36 6.48 -8.13
N THR A 251 12.14 5.83 -9.26
CA THR A 251 11.68 4.45 -9.35
C THR A 251 12.55 3.64 -10.29
N ILE A 252 13.06 2.51 -9.82
CA ILE A 252 13.75 1.50 -10.62
C ILE A 252 12.77 0.38 -10.93
N ILE A 253 12.68 0.02 -12.21
CA ILE A 253 11.97 -1.17 -12.65
C ILE A 253 13.01 -2.18 -13.12
N ARG A 254 13.06 -3.34 -12.46
CA ARG A 254 13.97 -4.43 -12.84
C ARG A 254 13.61 -4.94 -14.24
N GLU A 255 14.64 -5.32 -15.01
CA GLU A 255 14.53 -5.60 -16.44
C GLU A 255 13.40 -6.58 -16.78
N LYS A 256 13.28 -7.67 -16.01
CA LYS A 256 12.24 -8.70 -16.15
C LYS A 256 10.82 -8.13 -16.13
N TRP A 257 10.59 -7.05 -15.38
CA TRP A 257 9.27 -6.47 -15.15
C TRP A 257 9.00 -5.24 -16.00
N LYS A 258 9.91 -4.80 -16.87
CA LYS A 258 9.64 -3.64 -17.75
C LYS A 258 8.46 -3.85 -18.69
N SER A 259 8.12 -5.10 -19.01
CA SER A 259 6.97 -5.45 -19.84
C SER A 259 5.63 -5.26 -19.13
N ILE A 260 5.55 -5.27 -17.79
CA ILE A 260 4.28 -5.08 -17.07
C ILE A 260 3.73 -3.65 -17.19
N LEU A 261 4.60 -2.71 -17.59
CA LEU A 261 4.28 -1.31 -17.79
C LEU A 261 4.06 -0.93 -19.26
N LYS A 262 4.21 -1.91 -20.18
CA LYS A 262 4.06 -1.74 -21.63
C LYS A 262 2.80 -2.43 -22.12
#